data_AF-A0A0F2P4W0-F1
#
_entry.id   AF-A0A0F2P4W0-F1
#
_cell.length_a   1.000
_cell.length_b   1.000
_cell.length_c   1.000
_cell.angle_alpha   90.00
_cell.angle_beta   90.00
_cell.angle_gamma   90.00
#
_symmetry.space_group_name_H-M   'P 1'
#
loop_
_entity.id
_entity.type
_entity.pdbx_description
1 polymer ?
#
loop_
_entity_poly.entity_id
_entity_poly.type
_entity_poly.pdbx_seq_one_letter_code
_entity_poly.pdbx_strand_id
1 'polypeptide(L)'
;MLWPIVVTFVVTLLLFVVAINLDTPEKKLNRKIEHRYTISDPQFQREMSVLMGPSIVPGNHVTGYQNGVEIFPPMLDAIRRAQKSITFETYIYWSGEVGQMFTDALVERAKTGVAVHVTIDWVGSFKMEQSLLDQMES
;
A
#
# COMPACT_ATOMS: atom_id res chain seq x y z
N MET A 1 31.11 1.12 -38.71
CA MET A 1 30.43 2.40 -39.04
C MET A 1 28.98 2.50 -38.52
N LEU A 2 28.27 1.41 -38.24
CA LEU A 2 26.87 1.46 -37.74
C LEU A 2 26.74 1.73 -36.23
N TRP A 3 27.78 1.45 -35.44
CA TRP A 3 27.75 1.58 -33.97
C TRP A 3 27.39 2.99 -33.45
N PRO A 4 27.91 4.11 -33.99
CA PRO A 4 27.53 5.45 -33.53
C PRO A 4 26.04 5.76 -33.74
N ILE A 5 25.45 5.22 -34.81
CA ILE A 5 24.03 5.38 -35.13
C ILE A 5 23.17 4.66 -34.09
N VAL A 6 23.54 3.43 -33.75
CA VAL A 6 22.85 2.63 -32.74
C VAL A 6 22.91 3.31 -31.38
N VAL A 7 24.09 3.79 -30.96
CA VAL A 7 24.26 4.51 -29.68
C VAL A 7 23.42 5.78 -29.64
N THR A 8 23.44 6.59 -30.71
CA THR A 8 22.67 7.83 -30.78
C THR A 8 21.16 7.57 -30.71
N PHE A 9 20.69 6.53 -31.41
CA PHE A 9 19.29 6.12 -31.37
C PHE A 9 18.85 5.70 -29.95
N VAL A 10 19.66 4.87 -29.28
CA VAL A 10 19.38 4.39 -27.91
C VAL A 10 19.36 5.55 -26.92
N VAL A 11 20.33 6.46 -26.98
CA VAL A 11 20.39 7.63 -26.09
C VAL A 11 19.20 8.56 -26.31
N THR A 12 18.84 8.82 -27.57
CA THR A 12 17.69 9.66 -27.92
C THR A 12 16.38 9.03 -27.42
N LEU A 13 16.22 7.72 -27.60
CA LEU A 13 15.06 6.98 -27.11
C LEU A 13 14.96 7.05 -25.58
N LEU A 14 16.07 6.84 -24.87
CA LEU A 14 16.13 6.94 -23.41
C LEU A 14 15.75 8.33 -22.91
N LEU A 15 16.34 9.38 -23.48
CA LEU A 15 16.04 10.77 -23.11
C LEU A 15 14.58 11.12 -23.36
N PHE A 16 14.02 10.65 -24.48
CA PHE A 16 12.61 10.86 -24.81
C PHE A 16 11.67 10.16 -23.82
N VAL A 17 11.96 8.90 -23.46
CA VAL A 17 11.20 8.16 -22.43
C VAL A 17 11.27 8.86 -21.08
N VAL A 18 12.45 9.34 -20.66
CA VAL A 18 12.61 10.09 -19.41
C VAL A 18 11.82 11.40 -19.45
N ALA A 19 11.88 12.15 -20.55
CA ALA A 19 11.14 13.40 -20.70
C ALA A 19 9.62 13.19 -20.60
N ILE A 20 9.07 12.16 -21.25
CA ILE A 20 7.64 11.84 -21.18
C ILE A 20 7.22 11.43 -19.76
N ASN A 21 8.08 10.71 -19.02
CA ASN A 21 7.77 10.33 -17.65
C ASN A 21 7.80 11.53 -16.68
N LEU A 22 8.63 12.54 -16.95
CA LEU A 22 8.70 13.78 -16.16
C LEU A 22 7.59 14.78 -16.50
N ASP A 23 7.08 14.76 -17.74
CA ASP A 23 5.93 15.57 -18.16
C ASP A 23 4.63 14.86 -17.75
N THR A 24 4.45 14.67 -16.44
CA THR A 24 3.18 14.16 -15.92
C THR A 24 2.16 15.30 -16.02
N PRO A 25 1.10 15.18 -16.84
CA PRO A 25 0.09 16.22 -16.88
C PRO A 25 -0.62 16.23 -15.54
N GLU A 26 -0.24 17.16 -14.67
CA GLU A 26 -1.04 17.46 -13.49
C GLU A 26 -2.45 17.81 -13.98
N LYS A 27 -3.43 16.99 -13.61
CA LYS A 27 -4.84 17.33 -13.77
C LYS A 27 -5.13 18.51 -12.84
N LYS A 28 -4.79 19.72 -13.30
CA LYS A 28 -5.08 20.95 -12.56
C LYS A 28 -6.58 21.11 -12.50
N LEU A 29 -7.12 21.12 -11.29
CA LEU A 29 -8.52 21.40 -11.05
C LEU A 29 -8.79 22.85 -11.52
N ASN A 30 -9.42 22.99 -12.69
CA ASN A 30 -9.82 24.31 -13.23
C ASN A 30 -10.88 25.01 -12.36
N ARG A 31 -11.46 24.30 -11.39
CA ARG A 31 -12.48 24.79 -10.48
C ARG A 31 -12.22 24.31 -9.07
N LYS A 32 -12.31 25.22 -8.10
CA LYS A 32 -12.31 24.88 -6.68
C LYS A 32 -13.54 24.02 -6.36
N ILE A 33 -13.32 22.83 -5.83
CA ILE A 33 -14.40 21.97 -5.35
C ILE A 33 -14.98 22.62 -4.09
N GLU A 34 -16.25 23.00 -4.14
CA GLU A 34 -16.96 23.56 -2.99
C GLU A 34 -17.45 22.41 -2.10
N HIS A 35 -17.12 22.48 -0.82
CA HIS A 35 -17.63 21.53 0.17
C HIS A 35 -19.05 21.94 0.59
N ARG A 36 -20.05 21.39 -0.10
CA ARG A 36 -21.46 21.77 0.07
C ARG A 36 -22.21 21.01 1.17
N TYR A 37 -21.65 19.89 1.63
CA TYR A 37 -22.28 18.97 2.57
C TYR A 37 -21.38 18.72 3.76
N THR A 38 -21.92 18.66 4.97
CA THR A 38 -21.14 18.27 6.16
C THR A 38 -20.92 16.75 6.22
N ILE A 39 -19.97 16.27 7.01
CA ILE A 39 -19.73 14.82 7.19
C ILE A 39 -20.95 14.05 7.73
N SER A 40 -21.88 14.73 8.39
CA SER A 40 -23.13 14.17 8.91
C SER A 40 -24.28 14.22 7.90
N ASP A 41 -24.08 14.82 6.72
CA ASP A 41 -25.10 14.90 5.68
C ASP A 41 -25.23 13.54 4.95
N PRO A 42 -26.44 13.00 4.75
CA PRO A 42 -26.64 11.77 3.97
C PRO A 42 -26.01 11.82 2.56
N GLN A 43 -25.93 13.01 1.96
CA GLN A 43 -25.31 13.21 0.65
C GLN A 43 -23.79 12.95 0.69
N PHE A 44 -23.11 13.24 1.81
CA PHE A 44 -21.67 12.98 1.97
C PHE A 44 -21.36 11.48 1.86
N GLN A 45 -22.16 10.62 2.52
CA GLN A 45 -21.99 9.16 2.43
C GLN A 45 -22.19 8.63 1.01
N ARG A 46 -23.15 9.20 0.28
CA ARG A 46 -23.44 8.83 -1.10
C ARG A 46 -22.29 9.19 -2.03
N GLU A 47 -21.75 10.40 -1.90
CA GLU A 47 -20.60 10.85 -2.69
C GLU A 47 -19.36 10.01 -2.41
N MET A 48 -19.10 9.72 -1.13
CA MET A 48 -17.97 8.88 -0.74
C MET A 48 -18.09 7.44 -1.28
N SER A 49 -19.31 6.88 -1.29
CA SER A 49 -19.57 5.55 -1.86
C SER A 49 -19.25 5.48 -3.35
N VAL A 50 -19.57 6.53 -4.11
CA VAL A 50 -19.28 6.60 -5.55
C VAL A 50 -17.78 6.78 -5.78
N LEU A 51 -17.11 7.62 -4.99
CA LEU A 51 -15.69 7.92 -5.14
C LEU A 51 -14.80 6.71 -4.82
N MET A 52 -15.11 5.99 -3.74
CA MET A 52 -14.30 4.88 -3.26
C MET A 52 -14.56 3.58 -4.03
N GLY A 53 -15.70 3.48 -4.72
CA GLY A 53 -16.14 2.31 -5.48
C GLY A 53 -17.20 1.48 -4.73
N PRO A 54 -16.90 0.90 -3.56
CA PRO A 54 -17.88 0.18 -2.75
C PRO A 54 -18.89 1.11 -2.07
N SER A 55 -20.13 0.61 -1.92
CA SER A 55 -21.15 1.28 -1.12
C SER A 55 -20.83 1.23 0.37
N ILE A 56 -21.04 2.35 1.08
CA ILE A 56 -20.98 2.37 2.55
C ILE A 56 -22.15 1.54 3.09
N VAL A 57 -21.83 0.48 3.84
CA VAL A 57 -22.81 -0.40 4.49
C VAL A 57 -22.99 -0.03 5.98
N PRO A 58 -24.18 -0.23 6.56
CA PRO A 58 -24.38 -0.06 8.00
C PRO A 58 -23.72 -1.20 8.79
N GLY A 59 -23.59 -1.03 10.11
CA GLY A 59 -23.09 -2.09 11.02
C GLY A 59 -21.57 -2.17 11.16
N ASN A 60 -20.82 -1.26 10.53
CA ASN A 60 -19.38 -1.16 10.72
C ASN A 60 -19.04 -0.65 12.12
N HIS A 61 -18.05 -1.27 12.76
CA HIS A 61 -17.41 -0.75 13.97
C HIS A 61 -16.07 -0.12 13.57
N VAL A 62 -15.87 1.14 13.90
CA VAL A 62 -14.66 1.88 13.53
C VAL A 62 -13.99 2.42 14.79
N THR A 63 -12.71 2.10 14.95
CA THR A 63 -11.86 2.65 16.01
C THR A 63 -10.73 3.44 15.35
N GLY A 64 -10.59 4.72 15.72
CA GLY A 64 -9.46 5.53 15.28
C GLY A 64 -8.25 5.27 16.17
N TYR A 65 -7.08 5.08 15.55
CA TYR A 65 -5.79 4.99 16.23
C TYR A 65 -4.93 6.17 15.80
N GLN A 66 -4.33 6.84 16.77
CA GLN A 66 -3.35 7.88 16.51
C GLN A 66 -1.98 7.22 16.59
N ASN A 67 -1.15 7.29 15.55
CA ASN A 67 0.24 6.81 15.53
C ASN A 67 0.48 5.27 15.59
N GLY A 68 1.76 4.90 15.51
CA GLY A 68 2.25 3.51 15.49
C GLY A 68 2.05 2.74 16.80
N VAL A 69 2.18 3.41 17.95
CA VAL A 69 2.04 2.80 19.27
C VAL A 69 0.61 2.32 19.49
N GLU A 70 -0.38 3.06 18.98
CA GLU A 70 -1.80 2.69 19.11
C GLU A 70 -2.24 1.67 18.05
N ILE A 71 -1.70 1.74 16.82
CA ILE A 71 -2.19 0.91 15.70
C ILE A 71 -1.52 -0.46 15.59
N PHE A 72 -0.22 -0.60 15.91
CA PHE A 72 0.48 -1.87 15.71
C PHE A 72 0.00 -3.00 16.63
N PRO A 73 -0.23 -2.77 17.95
CA PRO A 73 -0.73 -3.83 18.83
C PRO A 73 -2.06 -4.48 18.36
N PRO A 74 -3.13 -3.72 18.03
CA PRO A 74 -4.37 -4.33 17.55
C PRO A 74 -4.23 -5.00 16.17
N MET A 75 -3.35 -4.49 15.29
CA MET A 75 -3.06 -5.17 14.01
C MET A 75 -2.42 -6.55 14.25
N LEU A 76 -1.41 -6.63 15.12
CA LEU A 76 -0.74 -7.89 15.46
C LEU A 76 -1.69 -8.87 16.15
N ASP A 77 -2.56 -8.38 17.03
CA ASP A 77 -3.58 -9.20 17.67
C ASP A 77 -4.62 -9.74 16.66
N ALA A 78 -5.02 -8.93 15.67
CA ALA A 78 -5.88 -9.39 14.59
C ALA A 78 -5.22 -10.48 13.73
N ILE A 79 -3.92 -10.33 13.42
CA ILE A 79 -3.12 -11.35 12.72
C ILE A 79 -3.13 -12.64 13.54
N ARG A 80 -2.72 -12.59 14.82
CA ARG A 80 -2.63 -13.77 15.70
C ARG A 80 -3.96 -14.51 15.87
N ARG A 81 -5.09 -13.81 15.80
CA ARG A 81 -6.43 -14.40 15.92
C ARG A 81 -7.04 -14.84 14.60
N ALA A 82 -6.42 -14.56 13.46
CA ALA A 82 -6.97 -14.88 12.15
C ALA A 82 -7.11 -16.39 11.94
N GLN A 83 -8.29 -16.86 11.53
CA GLN A 83 -8.59 -18.30 11.43
C GLN A 83 -8.63 -18.84 10.01
N LYS A 84 -8.81 -17.99 9.00
CA LYS A 84 -9.06 -18.41 7.61
C LYS A 84 -8.00 -17.87 6.65
N SER A 85 -7.86 -16.56 6.62
CA SER A 85 -6.91 -15.88 5.75
C SER A 85 -6.43 -14.57 6.33
N ILE A 86 -5.28 -14.13 5.84
CA ILE A 86 -4.71 -12.80 6.05
C ILE A 86 -4.31 -12.27 4.69
N THR A 87 -4.70 -11.03 4.41
CA THR A 87 -4.18 -10.25 3.28
C THR A 87 -3.57 -9.00 3.87
N PHE A 88 -2.26 -8.88 3.77
CA PHE A 88 -1.48 -7.80 4.34
C PHE A 88 -0.80 -7.02 3.23
N GLU A 89 -1.16 -5.75 3.10
CA GLU A 89 -0.59 -4.84 2.11
C GLU A 89 0.00 -3.63 2.84
N THR A 90 1.25 -3.28 2.52
CA THR A 90 1.87 -2.07 3.07
C THR A 90 2.82 -1.43 2.08
N TYR A 91 2.93 -0.11 2.17
CA TYR A 91 3.94 0.65 1.44
C TYR A 91 5.33 0.44 2.04
N ILE A 92 5.53 0.73 3.33
CA ILE A 92 6.84 0.63 3.99
C ILE A 92 6.94 -0.66 4.80
N TYR A 93 8.00 -1.43 4.56
CA TYR A 93 8.40 -2.56 5.39
C TYR A 93 9.91 -2.47 5.65
N TRP A 94 10.29 -1.96 6.82
CA TRP A 94 11.69 -1.75 7.19
C TRP A 94 12.11 -2.69 8.31
N SER A 95 13.41 -2.99 8.34
CA SER A 95 14.02 -3.70 9.45
C SER A 95 13.86 -2.95 10.78
N GLY A 96 13.74 -3.73 11.85
CA GLY A 96 13.54 -3.22 13.20
C GLY A 96 12.56 -4.11 13.96
N GLU A 97 12.37 -3.79 15.23
CA GLU A 97 11.53 -4.56 16.15
C GLU A 97 10.12 -4.78 15.61
N VAL A 98 9.47 -3.72 15.11
CA VAL A 98 8.11 -3.80 14.56
C VAL A 98 8.07 -4.72 13.34
N GLY A 99 9.01 -4.59 12.41
CA GLY A 99 9.09 -5.46 11.23
C GLY A 99 9.20 -6.93 11.63
N GLN A 100 10.10 -7.26 12.55
CA GLN A 100 10.25 -8.64 13.06
C GLN A 100 8.96 -9.15 13.71
N MET A 101 8.29 -8.33 14.54
CA MET A 101 7.02 -8.72 15.18
C MET A 101 5.92 -9.07 14.16
N PHE A 102 5.85 -8.32 13.05
CA PHE A 102 4.90 -8.60 11.97
C PHE A 102 5.30 -9.86 11.20
N THR A 103 6.59 -10.03 10.85
CA THR A 103 7.10 -11.24 10.20
C THR A 103 6.77 -12.48 11.01
N ASP A 104 7.11 -12.48 12.31
CA ASP A 104 6.88 -13.61 13.20
C ASP A 104 5.40 -14.00 13.26
N ALA A 105 4.52 -13.01 13.42
CA ALA A 105 3.09 -13.25 13.53
C ALA A 105 2.49 -13.78 12.22
N LEU A 106 2.92 -13.26 11.06
CA LEU A 106 2.45 -13.72 9.75
C LEU A 106 2.92 -15.15 9.46
N VAL A 107 4.21 -15.44 9.71
CA VAL A 107 4.81 -16.76 9.52
C VAL A 107 4.18 -17.80 10.45
N GLU A 108 3.95 -17.46 11.72
CA GLU A 108 3.27 -18.36 12.66
C GLU A 108 1.88 -18.75 12.16
N ARG A 109 1.05 -17.78 11.75
CA ARG A 109 -0.28 -18.08 11.21
C ARG A 109 -0.22 -18.92 9.94
N ALA A 110 0.70 -18.61 9.03
CA ALA A 110 0.92 -19.41 7.83
C ALA A 110 1.24 -20.87 8.17
N LYS A 111 2.13 -21.11 9.13
CA LYS A 111 2.49 -22.46 9.61
C LYS A 111 1.33 -23.21 10.26
N THR A 112 0.36 -22.50 10.85
CA THR A 112 -0.88 -23.12 11.36
C THR A 112 -1.94 -23.39 10.27
N GLY A 113 -1.63 -23.12 9.00
CA GLY A 113 -2.51 -23.40 7.87
C GLY A 113 -3.45 -22.24 7.47
N VAL A 114 -3.26 -21.05 8.02
CA VAL A 114 -3.98 -19.85 7.55
C VAL A 114 -3.41 -19.40 6.21
N ALA A 115 -4.27 -19.07 5.25
CA ALA A 115 -3.83 -18.55 3.96
C ALA A 115 -3.33 -17.11 4.12
N VAL A 116 -2.01 -16.89 4.07
CA VAL A 116 -1.38 -15.57 4.25
C VAL A 116 -0.86 -15.06 2.91
N HIS A 117 -1.30 -13.86 2.52
CA HIS A 117 -0.83 -13.16 1.32
C HIS A 117 -0.26 -11.82 1.76
N VAL A 118 1.01 -11.60 1.43
CA VAL A 118 1.74 -10.37 1.76
C VAL A 118 2.09 -9.65 0.47
N THR A 119 1.77 -8.37 0.38
CA THR A 119 2.14 -7.49 -0.73
C THR A 119 2.85 -6.27 -0.18
N ILE A 120 4.07 -6.03 -0.64
CA ILE A 120 4.92 -4.93 -0.19
C ILE A 120 5.31 -4.11 -1.41
N ASP A 121 5.24 -2.78 -1.27
CA ASP A 121 5.71 -1.88 -2.33
C ASP A 121 7.21 -2.08 -2.63
N TRP A 122 7.57 -1.99 -3.91
CA TRP A 122 8.93 -2.18 -4.37
C TRP A 122 9.91 -1.17 -3.76
N VAL A 123 9.55 0.12 -3.71
CA VAL A 123 10.43 1.16 -3.17
C VAL A 123 10.46 1.08 -1.64
N GLY A 124 9.31 0.86 -1.03
CA GLY A 124 9.20 0.79 0.43
C GLY A 124 9.84 -0.46 1.06
N SER A 125 10.16 -1.49 0.27
CA SER A 125 10.90 -2.68 0.69
C SER A 125 12.43 -2.55 0.62
N PHE A 126 12.98 -1.44 0.11
CA PHE A 126 14.44 -1.28 -0.04
C PHE A 126 15.25 -1.35 1.26
N LYS A 127 14.62 -1.11 2.42
CA LYS A 127 15.27 -1.25 3.75
C LYS A 127 14.78 -2.48 4.51
N MET A 128 14.18 -3.45 3.83
CA MET A 128 13.82 -4.73 4.42
C MET A 128 15.05 -5.64 4.48
N GLU A 129 15.29 -6.25 5.63
CA GLU A 129 16.31 -7.29 5.76
C GLU A 129 15.90 -8.54 4.99
N GLN A 130 16.83 -9.09 4.22
CA GLN A 130 16.62 -10.32 3.45
C GLN A 130 16.17 -11.49 4.34
N SER A 131 16.67 -11.56 5.57
CA SER A 131 16.27 -12.57 6.55
C SER A 131 14.78 -12.56 6.87
N LEU A 132 14.10 -11.41 6.78
CA LEU A 132 12.65 -11.31 6.99
C LEU A 132 11.90 -11.89 5.79
N LEU A 133 12.40 -11.65 4.57
CA LEU A 133 11.84 -12.24 3.35
C LEU A 133 12.01 -13.75 3.36
N ASP A 134 13.21 -14.24 3.64
CA ASP A 134 13.52 -15.66 3.69
C ASP A 134 12.64 -16.41 4.71
N GLN A 135 12.32 -15.76 5.84
CA GLN A 135 11.38 -16.29 6.84
C GLN A 135 9.93 -16.37 6.33
N MET A 136 9.50 -15.40 5.52
CA MET A 136 8.15 -15.39 4.94
C MET A 136 7.97 -16.42 3.83
N GLU A 137 9.06 -16.79 3.14
CA GLU A 137 9.04 -17.79 2.07
C GLU A 137 9.13 -19.24 2.57
N SER A 138 9.49 -19.46 3.84
CA SER A 138 9.69 -20.79 4.45
C SER A 138 8.42 -21.44 4.99
#